data_AF-H1SIQ9-F1
#
_entry.id   AF-H1SIQ9-F1
#
_cell.length_a   1.000
_cell.length_b   1.000
_cell.length_c   1.000
_cell.angle_alpha   90.00
_cell.angle_beta   90.00
_cell.angle_gamma   90.00
#
_symmetry.space_group_name_H-M   'P 1'
#
loop_
_entity.id
_entity.type
_entity.pdbx_description
1 polymer ?
#
loop_
_entity_poly.entity_id
_entity_poly.type
_entity_poly.pdbx_seq_one_letter_code
_entity_poly.pdbx_strand_id
1 'polypeptide(L)'
;MAELMNRDDFRAALENAIKGKSANKAPFSVAWASGKLSRDHLARWAENHYHYVGPFADYLAYIYARTPDRFTEAKDFLLANMYEEEIGGDRHTDLLIRFAEACGTTRERVIDPDNMSPTTRGLQSWCYAVAMREDPVVAVAGLVVGLESQVPSIYRKQTP
;
A
#
# COMPACT_ATOMS: atom_id res chain seq x y z
N MET A 1 4.46 33.91 6.36
CA MET A 1 4.15 32.81 5.43
C MET A 1 5.30 31.84 5.46
N ALA A 2 5.06 30.53 5.38
CA ALA A 2 6.15 29.57 5.27
C ALA A 2 6.90 29.78 3.94
N GLU A 3 8.22 29.70 3.97
CA GLU A 3 9.03 29.70 2.76
C GLU A 3 8.79 28.39 2.01
N LEU A 4 8.50 28.48 0.71
CA LEU A 4 8.23 27.31 -0.12
C LEU A 4 9.55 26.63 -0.50
N MET A 5 9.63 25.33 -0.28
CA MET A 5 10.73 24.52 -0.78
C MET A 5 10.73 24.51 -2.31
N ASN A 6 11.90 24.53 -2.93
CA ASN A 6 12.00 24.20 -4.35
C ASN A 6 11.70 22.70 -4.56
N ARG A 7 11.62 22.28 -5.82
CA ARG A 7 11.27 20.90 -6.20
C ARG A 7 12.20 19.86 -5.57
N ASP A 8 13.51 20.10 -5.60
CA ASP A 8 14.51 19.13 -5.15
C ASP A 8 14.51 19.02 -3.62
N ASP A 9 14.42 20.15 -2.93
CA ASP A 9 14.31 20.20 -1.46
C ASP A 9 13.00 19.55 -0.99
N PHE A 10 11.88 19.79 -1.68
CA PHE A 10 10.61 19.18 -1.35
C PHE A 10 10.64 17.65 -1.55
N ARG A 11 11.24 17.19 -2.65
CA ARG A 11 11.43 15.76 -2.91
C ARG A 11 12.29 15.12 -1.81
N ALA A 12 13.42 15.74 -1.48
CA ALA A 12 14.31 15.26 -0.43
C ALA A 12 13.60 15.23 0.94
N ALA A 13 12.77 16.22 1.23
CA ALA A 13 11.96 16.26 2.44
C ALA A 13 10.96 15.09 2.51
N LEU A 14 10.26 14.78 1.42
CA LEU A 14 9.36 13.62 1.33
C LEU A 14 10.10 12.29 1.55
N GLU A 15 11.23 12.09 0.86
CA GLU A 15 12.04 10.88 1.02
C GLU A 15 12.55 10.72 2.46
N ASN A 16 12.98 11.82 3.09
CA ASN A 16 13.46 11.80 4.47
C ASN A 16 12.33 11.55 5.48
N ALA A 17 11.12 12.06 5.23
CA ALA A 17 9.96 11.78 6.06
C ALA A 17 9.62 10.27 6.09
N ILE A 18 9.77 9.56 4.96
CA ILE A 18 9.54 8.11 4.87
C ILE A 18 10.64 7.33 5.59
N LYS A 19 11.92 7.71 5.45
CA LYS A 19 13.08 6.99 6.04
C LYS A 19 12.93 6.74 7.54
N GLY A 20 12.33 7.69 8.27
CA GLY A 20 12.11 7.57 9.72
C GLY A 20 11.09 6.51 10.11
N LYS A 21 10.21 6.10 9.19
CA LYS A 21 9.12 5.14 9.42
C LYS A 21 9.09 4.01 8.39
N SER A 22 10.23 3.71 7.77
CA SER A 22 10.30 2.72 6.69
C SER A 22 9.93 1.32 7.16
N ALA A 23 9.03 0.66 6.41
CA ALA A 23 8.58 -0.70 6.67
C ALA A 23 9.75 -1.71 6.66
N ASN A 24 10.82 -1.45 5.90
CA ASN A 24 12.01 -2.30 5.86
C ASN A 24 12.69 -2.51 7.23
N LYS A 25 12.49 -1.57 8.16
CA LYS A 25 13.05 -1.64 9.52
C LYS A 25 12.05 -2.19 10.54
N ALA A 26 10.81 -2.47 10.13
CA ALA A 26 9.82 -3.05 11.01
C ALA A 26 10.28 -4.45 11.46
N PRO A 27 10.03 -4.85 12.73
CA PRO A 27 10.42 -6.15 13.25
C PRO A 27 9.95 -7.33 12.37
N PHE A 28 8.74 -7.21 11.80
CA PHE A 28 8.19 -8.22 10.89
C PHE A 28 9.00 -8.35 9.59
N SER A 29 9.36 -7.25 8.93
CA SER A 29 10.16 -7.27 7.70
C SER A 29 11.58 -7.79 7.94
N VAL A 30 12.18 -7.49 9.09
CA VAL A 30 13.48 -8.05 9.49
C VAL A 30 13.37 -9.57 9.74
N ALA A 31 12.32 -10.02 10.41
CA ALA A 31 12.07 -11.44 10.65
C ALA A 31 11.81 -12.21 9.34
N TRP A 32 11.05 -11.61 8.41
CA TRP A 32 10.84 -12.17 7.07
C TRP A 32 12.17 -12.33 6.33
N ALA A 33 12.93 -11.26 6.18
CA ALA A 33 14.18 -11.25 5.42
C ALA A 33 15.28 -12.14 6.05
N SER A 34 15.14 -12.51 7.33
CA SER A 34 16.05 -13.42 8.03
C SER A 34 15.56 -14.86 8.13
N GLY A 35 14.46 -15.21 7.46
CA GLY A 35 13.93 -16.58 7.44
C GLY A 35 13.36 -17.06 8.79
N LYS A 36 12.96 -16.14 9.68
CA LYS A 36 12.48 -16.47 11.03
C LYS A 36 10.97 -16.64 11.12
N LEU A 37 10.23 -16.40 10.03
CA LEU A 37 8.77 -16.53 9.99
C LEU A 37 8.36 -17.95 9.57
N SER A 38 7.37 -18.52 10.27
CA SER A 38 6.71 -19.75 9.84
C SER A 38 5.69 -19.47 8.74
N ARG A 39 5.22 -20.51 8.07
CA ARG A 39 4.09 -20.41 7.13
C ARG A 39 2.86 -19.80 7.77
N ASP A 40 2.55 -20.15 9.02
CA ASP A 40 1.42 -19.58 9.77
C ASP A 40 1.56 -18.05 9.97
N HIS A 41 2.78 -17.56 10.26
CA HIS A 41 3.03 -16.11 10.33
C HIS A 41 2.77 -15.42 9.01
N LEU A 42 3.20 -16.02 7.89
CA LEU A 42 3.02 -15.49 6.54
C LEU A 42 1.56 -15.53 6.10
N ALA A 43 0.85 -16.61 6.40
CA ALA A 43 -0.60 -16.74 6.18
C ALA A 43 -1.36 -15.65 6.94
N ARG A 44 -1.05 -15.45 8.23
CA ARG A 44 -1.70 -14.41 9.04
C ARG A 44 -1.39 -13.00 8.54
N TRP A 45 -0.17 -12.78 8.05
CA TRP A 45 0.18 -11.53 7.39
C TRP A 45 -0.63 -11.32 6.11
N ALA A 46 -0.75 -12.32 5.24
CA ALA A 46 -1.49 -12.21 3.99
C ALA A 46 -2.98 -11.95 4.22
N GLU A 47 -3.58 -12.65 5.19
CA GLU A 47 -4.96 -12.40 5.66
C GLU A 47 -5.18 -10.95 6.08
N ASN A 48 -4.18 -10.26 6.63
CA ASN A 48 -4.30 -8.85 7.03
C ASN A 48 -3.90 -7.89 5.90
N HIS A 49 -2.86 -8.22 5.15
CA HIS A 49 -2.33 -7.40 4.09
C HIS A 49 -3.37 -7.22 2.98
N TYR A 50 -4.06 -8.31 2.62
CA TYR A 50 -5.14 -8.34 1.64
C TYR A 50 -6.15 -7.21 1.84
N HIS A 51 -6.59 -6.95 3.07
CA HIS A 51 -7.68 -6.01 3.26
C HIS A 51 -7.27 -4.54 3.14
N TYR A 52 -6.02 -4.17 3.40
CA TYR A 52 -5.63 -2.77 3.22
C TYR A 52 -5.12 -2.48 1.80
N VAL A 53 -4.44 -3.43 1.14
CA VAL A 53 -3.98 -3.25 -0.25
C VAL A 53 -4.99 -3.71 -1.30
N GLY A 54 -5.90 -4.62 -0.97
CA GLY A 54 -6.88 -5.12 -1.92
C GLY A 54 -7.79 -4.02 -2.48
N PRO A 55 -8.30 -3.09 -1.66
CA PRO A 55 -9.06 -1.94 -2.15
C PRO A 55 -8.20 -0.77 -2.64
N PHE A 56 -6.91 -0.98 -2.99
CA PHE A 56 -6.03 0.15 -3.34
C PHE A 56 -6.53 0.93 -4.56
N ALA A 57 -7.08 0.23 -5.57
CA ALA A 57 -7.72 0.85 -6.71
C ALA A 57 -8.90 1.76 -6.31
N ASP A 58 -9.68 1.40 -5.29
CA ASP A 58 -10.77 2.25 -4.78
C ASP A 58 -10.22 3.56 -4.19
N TYR A 59 -9.12 3.49 -3.43
CA TYR A 59 -8.49 4.71 -2.89
C TYR A 59 -8.03 5.63 -4.03
N LEU A 60 -7.39 5.06 -5.05
CA LEU A 60 -6.94 5.81 -6.22
C LEU A 60 -8.13 6.42 -6.99
N ALA A 61 -9.26 5.72 -7.07
CA ALA A 61 -10.47 6.21 -7.72
C ALA A 61 -11.04 7.46 -7.01
N TYR A 62 -11.08 7.46 -5.67
CA TYR A 62 -11.50 8.64 -4.90
C TYR A 62 -10.56 9.83 -5.13
N ILE A 63 -9.24 9.59 -5.17
CA ILE A 63 -8.25 10.64 -5.46
C ILE A 63 -8.42 11.14 -6.90
N TYR A 64 -8.55 10.24 -7.88
CA TYR A 64 -8.70 10.56 -9.29
C TYR A 64 -9.92 11.46 -9.52
N ALA A 65 -11.07 11.09 -8.94
CA ALA A 65 -12.32 11.84 -9.07
C ALA A 65 -12.22 13.27 -8.52
N ARG A 66 -11.41 13.47 -7.47
CA ARG A 66 -11.24 14.77 -6.81
C ARG A 66 -10.05 15.57 -7.36
N THR A 67 -9.18 14.95 -8.15
CA THR A 67 -8.02 15.61 -8.75
C THR A 67 -8.49 16.56 -9.86
N PRO A 68 -8.18 17.88 -9.77
CA PRO A 68 -8.56 18.85 -10.80
C PRO A 68 -8.06 18.48 -12.20
N ASP A 69 -8.87 18.74 -13.22
CA ASP A 69 -8.56 18.34 -14.61
C ASP A 69 -7.30 18.99 -15.17
N ARG A 70 -6.89 20.15 -14.63
CA ARG A 70 -5.61 20.79 -14.96
C ARG A 70 -4.37 19.97 -14.59
N PHE A 71 -4.53 18.93 -13.77
CA PHE A 71 -3.48 17.98 -13.41
C PHE A 71 -3.65 16.66 -14.18
N THR A 72 -3.82 16.75 -15.51
CA THR A 72 -4.08 15.60 -16.39
C THR A 72 -3.04 14.48 -16.22
N GLU A 73 -1.75 14.82 -16.18
CA GLU A 73 -0.68 13.82 -16.00
C GLU A 73 -0.81 13.03 -14.68
N ALA A 74 -1.27 13.67 -13.61
CA ALA A 74 -1.51 12.99 -12.33
C ALA A 74 -2.73 12.07 -12.43
N LYS A 75 -3.77 12.47 -13.16
CA LYS A 75 -4.96 11.64 -13.41
C LYS A 75 -4.61 10.41 -14.25
N ASP A 76 -3.81 10.58 -15.29
CA ASP A 76 -3.33 9.48 -16.14
C ASP A 76 -2.48 8.49 -15.33
N PHE A 77 -1.60 9.00 -14.46
CA PHE A 77 -0.85 8.17 -13.53
C PHE A 77 -1.75 7.36 -12.59
N LEU A 78 -2.74 7.99 -11.95
CA LEU A 78 -3.68 7.28 -11.07
C LEU A 78 -4.49 6.22 -11.83
N LEU A 79 -4.91 6.52 -13.06
CA LEU A 79 -5.65 5.59 -13.91
C LEU A 79 -4.81 4.38 -14.31
N ALA A 80 -3.54 4.60 -14.68
CA ALA A 80 -2.61 3.52 -15.00
C ALA A 80 -2.41 2.59 -13.79
N ASN A 81 -2.23 3.13 -12.59
CA ASN A 81 -2.09 2.31 -11.38
C ASN A 81 -3.37 1.51 -11.08
N MET A 82 -4.56 2.11 -11.18
CA MET A 82 -5.81 1.36 -11.03
C MET A 82 -5.93 0.22 -12.04
N TYR A 83 -5.52 0.45 -13.29
CA TYR A 83 -5.51 -0.59 -14.31
C TYR A 83 -4.55 -1.73 -13.93
N GLU A 84 -3.33 -1.43 -13.48
CA GLU A 84 -2.33 -2.43 -13.06
C GLU A 84 -2.79 -3.26 -11.87
N GLU A 85 -3.34 -2.64 -10.82
CA GLU A 85 -3.85 -3.33 -9.63
C GLU A 85 -4.95 -4.36 -9.97
N GLU A 86 -5.76 -4.06 -10.99
CA GLU A 86 -7.03 -4.72 -11.25
C GLU A 86 -6.98 -5.72 -12.42
N ILE A 87 -6.73 -5.23 -13.64
CA ILE A 87 -6.95 -5.96 -14.90
C ILE A 87 -5.80 -5.83 -15.92
N GLY A 88 -4.70 -5.19 -15.53
CA GLY A 88 -3.49 -5.07 -16.35
C GLY A 88 -2.67 -6.36 -16.46
N GLY A 89 -3.01 -7.36 -15.63
CA GLY A 89 -2.41 -8.69 -15.61
C GLY A 89 -3.14 -9.58 -14.62
N ASP A 90 -2.39 -10.40 -13.88
CA ASP A 90 -2.93 -11.08 -12.71
C ASP A 90 -3.31 -10.02 -11.67
N ARG A 91 -4.60 -9.95 -11.34
CA ARG A 91 -5.10 -9.07 -10.29
C ARG A 91 -4.25 -9.22 -9.02
N HIS A 92 -3.81 -8.11 -8.44
CA HIS A 92 -2.89 -8.14 -7.30
C HIS A 92 -3.47 -8.88 -6.09
N THR A 93 -4.78 -8.77 -5.87
CA THR A 93 -5.48 -9.55 -4.83
C THR A 93 -5.41 -11.05 -5.06
N ASP A 94 -5.43 -11.52 -6.31
CA ASP A 94 -5.33 -12.95 -6.64
C ASP A 94 -3.92 -13.48 -6.42
N LEU A 95 -2.88 -12.64 -6.60
CA LEU A 95 -1.51 -12.97 -6.22
C LEU A 95 -1.41 -13.16 -4.69
N LEU A 96 -2.02 -12.28 -3.90
CA LEU A 96 -2.03 -12.39 -2.44
C LEU A 96 -2.80 -13.61 -1.94
N ILE A 97 -3.94 -13.92 -2.54
CA ILE A 97 -4.71 -15.12 -2.19
C ILE A 97 -3.88 -16.38 -2.48
N ARG A 98 -3.25 -16.48 -3.66
CA ARG A 98 -2.38 -17.63 -4.00
C ARG A 98 -1.21 -17.77 -3.03
N PHE A 99 -0.58 -16.66 -2.65
CA PHE A 99 0.48 -16.65 -1.64
C PHE A 99 -0.03 -17.16 -0.29
N ALA A 100 -1.20 -16.70 0.14
CA ALA A 100 -1.82 -17.11 1.40
C ALA A 100 -2.18 -18.61 1.40
N GLU A 101 -2.76 -19.12 0.31
CA GLU A 101 -3.07 -20.54 0.12
C GLU A 101 -1.79 -21.41 0.17
N ALA A 102 -0.70 -20.96 -0.47
CA ALA A 102 0.60 -21.63 -0.38
C ALA A 102 1.18 -21.65 1.05
N CYS A 103 0.81 -20.67 1.88
CA CYS A 103 1.15 -20.61 3.30
C CYS A 103 0.21 -21.44 4.19
N GLY A 104 -0.88 -22.00 3.65
CA GLY A 104 -1.76 -22.94 4.36
C GLY A 104 -3.06 -22.36 4.90
N THR A 105 -3.44 -21.13 4.54
CA THR A 105 -4.80 -20.60 4.79
C THR A 105 -5.70 -20.80 3.57
N THR A 106 -6.93 -20.28 3.59
CA THR A 106 -7.89 -20.40 2.47
C THR A 106 -8.32 -19.03 1.95
N ARG A 107 -8.76 -18.98 0.69
CA ARG A 107 -9.36 -17.77 0.10
C ARG A 107 -10.48 -17.21 0.96
N GLU A 108 -11.38 -18.06 1.43
CA GLU A 108 -12.55 -17.63 2.23
C GLU A 108 -12.10 -16.88 3.48
N ARG A 109 -11.06 -17.38 4.14
CA ARG A 109 -10.48 -16.75 5.33
C ARG A 109 -9.71 -15.47 5.04
N VAL A 110 -9.10 -15.36 3.84
CA VAL A 110 -8.36 -14.16 3.40
C VAL A 110 -9.29 -13.01 3.02
N ILE A 111 -10.43 -13.31 2.38
CA ILE A 111 -11.36 -12.28 1.91
C ILE A 111 -12.38 -11.87 2.98
N ASP A 112 -12.50 -12.64 4.06
CA ASP A 112 -13.43 -12.35 5.17
C ASP A 112 -12.97 -11.12 5.98
N PRO A 113 -13.66 -9.97 5.90
CA PRO A 113 -13.27 -8.76 6.63
C PRO A 113 -13.30 -8.94 8.15
N ASP A 114 -14.06 -9.91 8.67
CA ASP A 114 -14.10 -10.19 10.11
C ASP A 114 -12.84 -10.91 10.61
N ASN A 115 -12.02 -11.42 9.70
CA ASN A 115 -10.73 -12.00 10.03
C ASN A 115 -9.60 -10.95 10.15
N MET A 116 -9.83 -9.69 9.77
CA MET A 116 -8.87 -8.59 9.96
C MET A 116 -8.52 -8.36 11.43
N SER A 117 -7.25 -8.04 11.70
CA SER A 117 -6.88 -7.43 12.98
C SER A 117 -7.50 -6.03 13.14
N PRO A 118 -7.75 -5.57 14.39
CA PRO A 118 -8.21 -4.20 14.63
C PRO A 118 -7.28 -3.14 14.05
N THR A 119 -5.97 -3.39 14.06
CA THR A 119 -4.97 -2.48 13.49
C THR A 119 -5.07 -2.38 11.97
N THR A 120 -5.31 -3.50 11.27
CA THR A 120 -5.54 -3.49 9.82
C THR A 120 -6.82 -2.76 9.47
N ARG A 121 -7.90 -3.01 10.22
CA ARG A 121 -9.16 -2.31 10.02
C ARG A 121 -9.01 -0.80 10.23
N GLY A 122 -8.24 -0.38 11.24
CA GLY A 122 -7.89 1.02 11.46
C GLY A 122 -7.07 1.62 10.31
N LEU A 123 -6.06 0.91 9.81
CA LEU A 123 -5.26 1.34 8.66
C LEU A 123 -6.10 1.49 7.39
N GLN A 124 -6.94 0.50 7.07
CA GLN A 124 -7.85 0.54 5.93
C GLN A 124 -8.82 1.73 6.03
N SER A 125 -9.40 1.94 7.23
CA SER A 125 -10.29 3.08 7.48
C SER A 125 -9.57 4.42 7.30
N TRP A 126 -8.31 4.51 7.72
CA TRP A 126 -7.47 5.68 7.49
C TRP A 126 -7.20 5.90 6.00
N CYS A 127 -6.89 4.86 5.23
CA CYS A 127 -6.68 4.96 3.78
C CYS A 127 -7.92 5.53 3.07
N TYR A 128 -9.11 5.00 3.37
CA TYR A 128 -10.36 5.53 2.84
C TYR A 128 -10.61 6.98 3.26
N ALA A 129 -10.43 7.31 4.54
CA ALA A 129 -10.64 8.66 5.04
C ALA A 129 -9.72 9.67 4.33
N VAL A 130 -8.44 9.33 4.15
CA VAL A 130 -7.45 10.15 3.44
C VAL A 130 -7.86 10.33 1.98
N ALA A 131 -8.13 9.23 1.27
CA ALA A 131 -8.51 9.29 -0.15
C ALA A 131 -9.79 10.12 -0.39
N MET A 132 -10.79 9.95 0.46
CA MET A 132 -12.10 10.60 0.33
C MET A 132 -12.09 12.07 0.75
N ARG A 133 -11.27 12.47 1.74
CA ARG A 133 -11.46 13.76 2.45
C ARG A 133 -10.28 14.72 2.38
N GLU A 134 -9.05 14.24 2.31
CA GLU A 134 -7.87 15.12 2.30
C GLU A 134 -7.69 15.82 0.96
N ASP A 135 -6.91 16.90 0.90
CA ASP A 135 -6.51 17.48 -0.39
C ASP A 135 -5.88 16.39 -1.29
N PRO A 136 -6.20 16.30 -2.60
CA PRO A 136 -5.67 15.24 -3.47
C PRO A 136 -4.14 15.13 -3.43
N VAL A 137 -3.40 16.24 -3.28
CA VAL A 137 -1.94 16.24 -3.18
C VAL A 137 -1.49 15.57 -1.87
N VAL A 138 -2.19 15.84 -0.77
CA VAL A 138 -1.93 15.20 0.53
C VAL A 138 -2.27 13.71 0.48
N ALA A 139 -3.37 13.34 -0.17
CA ALA A 139 -3.76 11.94 -0.32
C ALA A 139 -2.74 11.14 -1.15
N VAL A 140 -2.24 11.70 -2.27
CA VAL A 140 -1.15 11.12 -3.07
C VAL A 140 0.13 11.00 -2.24
N ALA A 141 0.49 12.04 -1.47
CA ALA A 141 1.66 12.00 -0.61
C ALA A 141 1.56 10.89 0.46
N GLY A 142 0.37 10.68 1.01
CA GLY A 142 0.12 9.63 2.01
C GLY A 142 0.10 8.22 1.45
N LEU A 143 -0.66 7.99 0.38
CA LEU A 143 -0.98 6.63 -0.10
C LEU A 143 0.00 6.14 -1.18
N VAL A 144 0.34 6.97 -2.16
CA VAL A 144 1.26 6.58 -3.24
C VAL A 144 2.71 6.73 -2.77
N VAL A 145 3.07 7.91 -2.29
CA VAL A 145 4.45 8.17 -1.86
C VAL A 145 4.73 7.51 -0.50
N GLY A 146 3.80 7.61 0.45
CA GLY A 146 3.99 7.10 1.81
C GLY A 146 3.86 5.59 1.97
N LEU A 147 2.94 4.93 1.24
CA LEU A 147 2.74 3.48 1.36
C LEU A 147 3.34 2.70 0.18
N GLU A 148 2.87 2.98 -1.04
CA GLU A 148 3.16 2.18 -2.24
C GLU A 148 4.65 2.20 -2.63
N SER A 149 5.30 3.37 -2.56
CA SER A 149 6.72 3.51 -2.93
C SER A 149 7.68 2.62 -2.13
N GLN A 150 7.25 2.13 -0.96
CA GLN A 150 8.07 1.27 -0.10
C GLN A 150 8.10 -0.18 -0.60
N VAL A 151 7.07 -0.62 -1.34
CA VAL A 151 6.81 -2.01 -1.72
C VAL A 151 8.01 -2.67 -2.43
N PRO A 152 8.62 -2.07 -3.47
CA PRO A 152 9.73 -2.70 -4.19
C PRO A 152 10.95 -2.98 -3.30
N SER A 153 11.16 -2.14 -2.28
CA SER A 153 12.31 -2.27 -1.38
C SER A 153 12.14 -3.38 -0.34
N ILE A 154 10.90 -3.66 0.07
CA ILE A 154 10.55 -4.71 1.03
C ILE A 154 10.76 -6.09 0.40
N TYR A 155 10.30 -6.27 -0.84
CA TYR A 155 10.29 -7.60 -1.49
C TYR A 155 11.61 -8.00 -2.17
N ARG A 156 12.57 -7.08 -2.33
CA ARG A 156 13.89 -7.40 -2.94
C ARG A 156 14.76 -8.34 -2.11
N LYS A 157 14.57 -8.41 -0.80
CA LYS A 157 15.37 -9.26 0.09
C LYS A 157 14.62 -10.56 0.40
N GLN A 158 14.70 -11.50 -0.53
CA GLN A 158 14.29 -12.88 -0.29
C GLN A 158 15.58 -13.72 -0.20
N THR A 159 15.81 -14.38 0.93
CA THR A 159 16.86 -15.40 1.01
C THR A 159 16.52 -16.53 0.05
N PRO A 160 17.52 -17.12 -0.65
CA PRO A 160 17.32 -18.28 -1.52
C PRO A 160 16.57 -19.42 -0.84
#